data_AF-A0AAQ3TKH5-F1
#
_entry.id   AF-A0AAQ3TKH5-F1
#
_cell.length_a   1.000
_cell.length_b   1.000
_cell.length_c   1.000
_cell.angle_alpha   90.00
_cell.angle_beta   90.00
_cell.angle_gamma   90.00
#
_symmetry.space_group_name_H-M   'P 1'
#
loop_
_entity.id
_entity.type
_entity.pdbx_description
1 polymer ?
#
loop_
_entity_poly.entity_id
_entity_poly.type
_entity_poly.pdbx_seq_one_letter_code
_entity_poly.pdbx_strand_id
1 'polypeptide(L)'
;MPPPNYVGRAPIFTGAAPSKLKQWEWGRDKKHANQVDLLLEKIGAFRRRDLTNAKLVSTFLRRRVQPLRLRCLPMWEYIGSADPDRCSIEEFTPEEVRLLLTAITDGASSASLFGGPPALNHSIRSELVRLFLDA
;
A
#
# COMPACT_ATOMS: atom_id res chain seq x y z
N MET A 1 1.77 4.81 19.57
CA MET A 1 0.87 5.89 19.08
C MET A 1 0.05 5.29 17.94
N PRO A 2 -1.29 5.42 17.86
CA PRO A 2 -2.03 4.78 16.76
C PRO A 2 -1.58 5.37 15.42
N PRO A 3 -1.50 4.56 14.34
CA PRO A 3 -1.03 5.05 13.07
C PRO A 3 -1.93 6.21 12.59
N PRO A 4 -1.34 7.32 12.13
CA PRO A 4 -1.99 8.60 11.74
C PRO A 4 -3.05 8.53 10.62
N ASN A 5 -3.43 7.32 10.20
CA ASN A 5 -4.42 7.00 9.19
C ASN A 5 -5.84 7.04 9.79
N TYR A 6 -5.96 7.19 11.11
CA TYR A 6 -7.21 7.16 11.85
C TYR A 6 -7.21 8.24 12.93
N VAL A 7 -8.06 9.25 12.80
CA VAL A 7 -8.31 10.22 13.88
C VAL A 7 -9.33 9.58 14.82
N GLY A 8 -8.87 9.01 15.94
CA GLY A 8 -9.73 8.37 16.95
C GLY A 8 -9.26 6.97 17.38
N ARG A 9 -10.14 6.20 18.03
CA ARG A 9 -9.92 4.77 18.29
C ARG A 9 -10.27 3.99 17.03
N ALA A 10 -9.34 3.17 16.53
CA ALA A 10 -9.62 2.23 15.45
C ALA A 10 -10.97 1.53 15.70
N PRO A 11 -11.78 1.28 14.66
CA PRO A 11 -13.09 0.67 14.84
C PRO A 11 -12.90 -0.65 15.59
N ILE A 12 -13.78 -0.94 16.54
CA ILE A 12 -13.80 -2.24 17.20
C ILE A 12 -13.88 -3.29 16.09
N PHE A 13 -12.94 -4.23 16.08
CA PHE A 13 -13.01 -5.35 15.15
C PHE A 13 -14.28 -6.13 15.46
N THR A 14 -15.29 -6.01 14.59
CA THR A 14 -16.61 -6.58 14.81
C THR A 14 -16.70 -8.04 14.41
N GLY A 15 -15.70 -8.58 13.69
CA GLY A 15 -15.73 -9.92 13.08
C GLY A 15 -16.80 -10.10 12.01
N ALA A 16 -17.66 -9.10 11.78
CA ALA A 16 -18.69 -9.13 10.77
C ALA A 16 -18.07 -9.00 9.37
N ALA A 17 -18.64 -9.72 8.41
CA ALA A 17 -18.27 -9.54 7.01
C ALA A 17 -18.53 -8.08 6.59
N PRO A 18 -17.59 -7.45 5.86
CA PRO A 18 -17.78 -6.07 5.42
C PRO A 18 -19.00 -5.94 4.51
N SER A 19 -19.83 -4.94 4.78
CA SER A 19 -20.99 -4.62 3.95
C SER A 19 -20.53 -3.97 2.64
N LYS A 20 -21.00 -4.48 1.50
CA LYS A 20 -20.65 -3.89 0.20
C LYS A 20 -21.20 -2.46 0.11
N LEU A 21 -20.30 -1.47 0.06
CA LEU A 21 -20.67 -0.09 -0.20
C LEU A 21 -20.91 0.12 -1.70
N LYS A 22 -21.72 1.11 -2.10
CA LYS A 22 -21.85 1.52 -3.52
C LYS A 22 -20.51 1.86 -4.15
N GLN A 23 -19.59 2.42 -3.35
CA GLN A 23 -18.22 2.74 -3.76
C GLN A 23 -17.36 1.49 -4.06
N TRP A 24 -17.83 0.31 -3.63
CA TRP A 24 -17.21 -1.00 -3.89
C TRP A 24 -17.91 -1.74 -5.04
N GLU A 25 -18.81 -1.07 -5.76
CA GLU A 25 -19.27 -1.61 -7.03
C GLU A 25 -18.11 -1.64 -8.02
N TRP A 26 -17.89 -2.83 -8.56
CA TRP A 26 -16.79 -3.10 -9.46
C TRP A 26 -17.09 -2.44 -10.80
N GLY A 27 -16.15 -1.66 -11.32
CA GLY A 27 -16.28 -1.03 -12.63
C GLY A 27 -15.87 0.44 -12.66
N ARG A 28 -15.75 0.96 -13.86
CA ARG A 28 -15.41 2.35 -14.14
C ARG A 28 -16.70 3.17 -14.16
N ASP A 29 -16.80 4.19 -13.32
CA ASP A 29 -17.88 5.17 -13.44
C ASP A 29 -17.79 5.82 -14.84
N LYS A 30 -18.91 5.80 -15.58
CA LYS A 30 -19.01 6.37 -16.92
C LYS A 30 -18.58 7.84 -16.95
N LYS A 31 -18.84 8.59 -15.87
CA LYS A 31 -18.44 10.00 -15.74
C LYS A 31 -16.93 10.18 -15.76
N HIS A 32 -16.22 9.32 -15.06
CA HIS A 32 -14.76 9.39 -14.91
C HIS A 32 -14.04 8.52 -15.93
N ALA A 33 -14.79 8.06 -16.94
CA ALA A 33 -14.29 7.07 -17.83
C ALA A 33 -12.99 7.59 -18.45
N ASN A 34 -13.03 8.60 -19.31
CA ASN A 34 -11.88 9.01 -20.12
C ASN A 34 -10.60 9.27 -19.30
N GLN A 35 -10.75 9.76 -18.05
CA GLN A 35 -9.64 9.96 -17.13
C GLN A 35 -8.97 8.65 -16.72
N VAL A 36 -9.76 7.63 -16.37
CA VAL A 36 -9.25 6.30 -16.01
C VAL A 36 -8.50 5.65 -17.16
N ASP A 37 -9.00 5.75 -18.41
CA ASP A 37 -8.30 5.17 -19.57
C ASP A 37 -6.95 5.84 -19.80
N LEU A 38 -6.91 7.18 -19.74
CA LEU A 38 -5.66 7.93 -19.87
C LEU A 38 -4.64 7.51 -18.80
N LEU A 39 -5.09 7.30 -17.56
CA LEU A 39 -4.22 6.86 -16.46
C LEU A 39 -3.72 5.42 -16.69
N LEU A 40 -4.61 4.51 -17.10
CA LEU A 40 -4.24 3.12 -17.41
C LEU A 40 -3.24 3.04 -18.58
N GLU A 41 -3.42 3.86 -19.61
CA GLU A 41 -2.47 3.96 -20.72
C GLU A 41 -1.09 4.40 -20.25
N LYS A 42 -1.03 5.46 -19.42
CA LYS A 42 0.23 5.96 -18.82
C LYS A 42 0.89 4.90 -17.94
N ILE A 43 0.12 4.22 -17.08
CA ILE A 43 0.63 3.12 -16.25
C ILE A 43 1.19 1.99 -17.14
N GLY A 44 0.48 1.63 -18.22
CA GLY A 44 0.95 0.65 -19.20
C GLY A 44 2.26 1.07 -19.87
N ALA A 45 2.41 2.35 -20.23
CA ALA A 45 3.65 2.90 -20.75
C ALA A 45 4.80 2.82 -19.73
N PHE A 46 4.54 3.11 -18.46
CA PHE A 46 5.54 2.94 -17.40
C PHE A 46 5.94 1.48 -17.20
N ARG A 47 4.97 0.55 -17.24
CA ARG A 47 5.27 -0.89 -17.17
C ARG A 47 6.16 -1.36 -18.31
N ARG A 48 5.93 -0.88 -19.54
CA ARG A 48 6.80 -1.15 -20.70
C ARG A 48 8.21 -0.56 -20.53
N ARG A 49 8.37 0.48 -19.71
CA ARG A 49 9.65 1.10 -19.35
C ARG A 49 10.22 0.55 -18.04
N ASP A 50 9.94 -0.72 -17.74
CA ASP A 50 10.51 -1.43 -16.59
C ASP A 50 10.06 -0.91 -15.22
N LEU A 51 8.86 -0.33 -15.12
CA LEU A 51 8.20 -0.16 -13.82
C LEU A 51 7.66 -1.51 -13.35
N THR A 52 8.31 -2.07 -12.33
CA THR A 52 7.90 -3.33 -11.68
C THR A 52 7.23 -3.06 -10.33
N ASN A 53 6.43 -4.02 -9.85
CA ASN A 53 5.84 -3.97 -8.51
C ASN A 53 6.93 -3.82 -7.44
N ALA A 54 8.07 -4.50 -7.62
CA ALA A 54 9.20 -4.41 -6.71
C ALA A 54 9.79 -2.99 -6.61
N LYS A 55 9.93 -2.29 -7.75
CA LYS A 55 10.38 -0.89 -7.77
C LYS A 55 9.37 0.04 -7.10
N LEU A 56 8.08 -0.21 -7.29
CA LEU A 56 7.02 0.56 -6.63
C LEU A 56 7.07 0.38 -5.11
N VAL A 57 7.11 -0.87 -4.62
CA VAL A 57 7.23 -1.19 -3.18
C VAL A 57 8.51 -0.59 -2.59
N SER A 58 9.64 -0.77 -3.26
CA SER A 58 10.93 -0.19 -2.85
C SER A 58 10.86 1.34 -2.73
N THR A 59 10.13 2.02 -3.62
CA THR A 59 9.93 3.47 -3.55
C THR A 59 9.18 3.87 -2.27
N PHE A 60 8.09 3.17 -1.93
CA PHE A 60 7.35 3.44 -0.70
C PHE A 60 8.17 3.16 0.56
N LEU A 61 8.92 2.05 0.58
CA LEU A 61 9.82 1.70 1.68
C LEU A 61 10.88 2.78 1.90
N ARG A 62 11.62 3.15 0.84
CA ARG A 62 12.67 4.18 0.90
C ARG A 62 12.15 5.54 1.33
N ARG A 63 10.97 5.92 0.85
CA ARG A 63 10.31 7.18 1.24
C ARG A 63 9.70 7.12 2.63
N ARG A 64 9.63 5.95 3.27
CA ARG A 64 8.99 5.75 4.58
C ARG A 64 7.54 6.23 4.60
N VAL A 65 6.83 6.14 3.47
CA VAL A 65 5.43 6.55 3.34
C VAL A 65 4.56 5.32 3.14
N GLN A 66 3.49 5.21 3.94
CA GLN A 66 2.49 4.17 3.75
C GLN A 66 1.59 4.49 2.55
N PRO A 67 1.42 3.56 1.57
CA PRO A 67 0.65 3.82 0.35
C PRO A 67 -0.81 4.22 0.59
N LEU A 68 -1.44 3.63 1.62
CA LEU A 68 -2.87 3.80 1.93
C LEU A 68 -3.14 4.81 3.05
N ARG A 69 -2.11 5.44 3.60
CA ARG A 69 -2.27 6.46 4.63
C ARG A 69 -2.75 7.76 3.98
N LEU A 70 -3.66 8.48 4.65
CA LEU A 70 -4.04 9.83 4.22
C LEU A 70 -2.79 10.72 4.24
N ARG A 71 -2.55 11.40 3.12
CA ARG A 71 -1.37 12.22 2.91
C ARG A 71 -1.67 13.70 3.03
N CYS A 72 -0.79 14.43 3.69
CA CYS A 72 -0.73 15.88 3.72
C CYS A 72 -0.29 16.44 2.36
N LEU A 73 0.69 15.79 1.71
CA LEU A 73 1.22 16.19 0.41
C LEU A 73 1.01 15.10 -0.64
N PRO A 74 0.63 15.44 -1.88
CA PRO A 74 0.64 14.49 -2.98
C PRO A 74 2.00 13.81 -3.14
N MET A 75 2.02 12.53 -3.54
CA MET A 75 3.26 11.74 -3.64
C MET A 75 4.33 12.28 -4.59
N TRP A 76 3.91 13.04 -5.59
CA TRP A 76 4.80 13.67 -6.56
C TRP A 76 5.46 14.94 -6.01
N GLU A 77 4.99 15.47 -4.88
CA GLU A 77 5.59 16.60 -4.16
C GLU A 77 6.44 16.14 -2.96
N TYR A 78 6.92 14.89 -2.97
CA TYR A 78 7.73 14.35 -1.88
C TYR A 78 9.01 15.18 -1.65
N ILE A 79 9.15 15.73 -0.44
CA ILE A 79 10.23 16.68 -0.09
C ILE A 79 11.42 16.03 0.67
N GLY A 80 11.55 14.71 0.61
CA GLY A 80 12.66 14.01 1.28
C GLY A 80 12.38 13.72 2.75
N SER A 81 13.42 13.76 3.60
CA SER A 81 13.31 13.44 5.04
C SER A 81 12.43 14.41 5.84
N ALA A 82 12.22 15.62 5.33
CA ALA A 82 11.33 16.62 5.91
C ALA A 82 9.85 16.41 5.57
N ASP A 83 9.52 15.39 4.76
CA ASP A 83 8.14 15.16 4.35
C ASP A 83 7.25 14.74 5.54
N PRO A 84 6.15 15.47 5.81
CA PRO A 84 5.31 15.24 6.99
C PRO A 84 4.56 13.89 6.95
N ASP A 85 4.44 13.27 5.78
CA ASP A 85 3.79 11.97 5.62
C ASP A 85 4.72 10.79 5.93
N ARG A 86 6.00 11.06 6.22
CA ARG A 86 6.95 10.02 6.63
C ARG A 86 6.56 9.40 7.97
N CYS A 87 6.72 8.09 8.06
CA CYS A 87 6.58 7.34 9.30
C CYS A 87 7.82 7.45 10.20
N SER A 88 8.98 7.80 9.65
CA SER A 88 10.20 8.08 10.42
C SER A 88 11.15 8.99 9.65
N ILE A 89 11.94 9.76 10.38
CA ILE A 89 13.04 10.57 9.87
C ILE A 89 14.20 9.67 9.40
N GLU A 90 14.40 8.54 10.08
CA GLU A 90 15.44 7.57 9.73
C GLU A 90 15.19 6.95 8.35
N GLU A 91 16.26 6.83 7.58
CA GLU A 91 16.24 6.17 6.28
C GLU A 91 16.56 4.69 6.42
N PHE A 92 15.94 3.87 5.58
CA PHE A 92 16.36 2.49 5.46
C PHE A 92 17.68 2.40 4.70
N THR A 93 18.58 1.58 5.20
CA THR A 93 19.75 1.11 4.46
C THR A 93 19.31 0.31 3.24
N PRO A 94 20.14 0.23 2.18
CA PRO A 94 19.83 -0.59 1.01
C PRO A 94 19.53 -2.06 1.35
N GLU A 95 20.18 -2.59 2.39
CA GLU A 95 20.01 -3.97 2.83
C GLU A 95 18.67 -4.18 3.55
N GLU A 96 18.25 -3.25 4.40
CA GLU A 96 16.92 -3.30 5.03
C GLU A 96 15.80 -3.23 3.99
N VAL A 97 15.93 -2.34 2.99
CA VAL A 97 14.96 -2.27 1.88
C VAL A 97 14.90 -3.59 1.13
N ARG A 98 16.05 -4.22 0.88
CA ARG A 98 16.11 -5.52 0.19
C ARG A 98 15.41 -6.61 0.99
N LEU A 99 15.70 -6.72 2.29
CA LEU A 99 15.09 -7.71 3.19
C LEU A 99 13.56 -7.53 3.28
N LEU A 100 13.10 -6.30 3.43
CA LEU A 100 11.66 -5.99 3.49
C LEU A 100 10.98 -6.25 2.15
N LEU A 101 11.64 -5.91 1.04
CA LEU A 101 11.11 -6.17 -0.29
C LEU A 101 10.93 -7.67 -0.51
N THR A 102 11.95 -8.48 -0.20
CA THR A 102 11.90 -9.93 -0.26
C THR A 102 10.78 -10.48 0.64
N ALA A 103 10.64 -10.00 1.88
CA ALA A 103 9.57 -10.46 2.77
C ALA A 103 8.15 -10.15 2.22
N ILE A 104 7.97 -8.98 1.61
CA ILE A 104 6.70 -8.56 1.00
C ILE A 104 6.40 -9.35 -0.27
N THR A 105 7.41 -9.66 -1.09
CA THR A 105 7.23 -10.33 -2.38
C THR A 105 7.23 -11.86 -2.28
N ASP A 106 7.98 -12.46 -1.34
CA ASP A 106 8.10 -13.92 -1.21
C ASP A 106 6.93 -14.51 -0.41
N GLY A 107 6.29 -13.71 0.46
CA GLY A 107 4.99 -14.07 1.05
C GLY A 107 3.86 -14.20 0.02
N ALA A 108 4.08 -13.72 -1.21
CA ALA A 108 3.18 -13.91 -2.34
C ALA A 108 3.65 -15.08 -3.21
N SER A 109 3.40 -16.31 -2.76
CA SER A 109 3.48 -17.47 -3.67
C SER A 109 2.63 -17.16 -4.92
N SER A 110 3.23 -17.31 -6.09
CA SER A 110 2.69 -16.93 -7.41
C SER A 110 1.31 -17.52 -7.72
N ALA A 111 0.89 -18.56 -7.00
CA ALA A 111 -0.46 -19.13 -7.04
C ALA A 111 -1.57 -18.15 -6.60
N SER A 112 -1.23 -17.10 -5.84
CA SER A 112 -2.17 -16.08 -5.36
C SER A 112 -2.30 -14.86 -6.28
N LEU A 113 -1.62 -14.82 -7.43
CA LEU A 113 -1.68 -13.69 -8.35
C LEU A 113 -2.99 -13.61 -9.15
N PHE A 114 -3.76 -14.70 -9.20
CA PHE A 114 -5.04 -14.79 -9.93
C PHE A 114 -6.23 -15.24 -9.07
N GLY A 115 -5.99 -15.76 -7.87
CA GLY A 115 -7.01 -15.95 -6.85
C GLY A 115 -6.93 -14.78 -5.88
N GLY A 116 -8.03 -14.08 -5.64
CA GLY A 116 -8.06 -12.97 -4.69
C GLY A 116 -7.38 -13.33 -3.36
N PRO A 117 -6.73 -12.37 -2.67
CA PRO A 117 -6.01 -12.66 -1.45
C PRO A 117 -6.94 -13.39 -0.47
N PRO A 118 -6.48 -14.48 0.18
CA PRO A 118 -7.29 -15.14 1.20
C PRO A 118 -7.66 -14.12 2.27
N ALA A 119 -8.89 -14.20 2.76
CA ALA A 119 -9.35 -13.30 3.81
C ALA A 119 -8.35 -13.31 4.97
N LEU A 120 -7.95 -12.11 5.42
CA LEU A 120 -7.13 -11.97 6.63
C LEU A 120 -7.94 -12.57 7.79
N ASN A 121 -7.55 -13.77 8.22
CA ASN A 121 -8.12 -14.41 9.39
C ASN A 121 -7.18 -14.19 10.58
N HIS A 122 -7.75 -14.21 11.78
CA HIS A 122 -7.04 -13.98 13.04
C HIS A 122 -5.94 -15.02 13.34
N SER A 123 -5.93 -16.14 12.61
CA SER A 123 -4.94 -17.22 12.73
C SER A 123 -3.74 -17.03 11.79
N ILE A 124 -3.84 -16.14 10.78
CA ILE A 124 -2.72 -15.77 9.91
C ILE A 124 -1.93 -14.67 10.63
N ARG A 125 -0.97 -15.09 11.46
CA ARG A 125 0.05 -14.20 12.00
C ARG A 125 1.07 -13.92 10.90
N SER A 126 0.81 -12.92 10.06
CA SER A 126 1.86 -12.40 9.18
C SER A 126 2.86 -11.63 10.06
N GLU A 127 4.14 -12.05 10.06
CA GLU A 127 5.21 -11.36 10.79
C GLU A 127 5.32 -9.88 10.38
N LEU A 128 4.88 -9.53 9.16
CA LEU A 128 4.79 -8.16 8.67
C LEU A 128 3.82 -7.29 9.48
N VAL A 129 2.75 -7.85 10.05
CA VAL A 129 1.78 -7.08 10.86
C VAL A 129 2.39 -6.66 12.20
N ARG A 130 3.29 -7.47 12.77
CA ARG A 130 3.99 -7.10 14.02
C ARG A 130 4.89 -5.88 13.85
N LEU A 131 5.58 -5.77 12.71
CA LEU A 131 6.48 -4.64 12.42
C LEU A 131 5.77 -3.27 12.38
N PHE A 132 4.46 -3.25 12.12
CA PHE A 132 3.68 -2.01 12.12
C PHE A 132 3.01 -1.68 13.46
N LEU A 133 2.96 -2.62 14.40
CA LEU A 133 2.28 -2.44 15.69
C LEU A 133 3.25 -2.20 16.85
N ASP A 134 4.50 -2.64 16.72
CA ASP A 134 5.53 -2.53 17.76
C ASP A 134 6.44 -1.28 17.60
N ALA A 135 6.04 -0.28 16.79
CA ALA A 135 6.75 1.00 16.57
C ALA A 135 6.03 2.22 17.20
#